data_AF-A0A673VQB0-F1
#
_entry.id   AF-A0A673VQB0-F1
#
_cell.length_a   1.000
_cell.length_b   1.000
_cell.length_c   1.000
_cell.angle_alpha   90.00
_cell.angle_beta   90.00
_cell.angle_gamma   90.00
#
_symmetry.space_group_name_H-M   'P 1'
#
loop_
_entity.id
_entity.type
_entity.pdbx_description
1 polymer ?
#
loop_
_entity_poly.entity_id
_entity_poly.type
_entity_poly.pdbx_seq_one_letter_code
_entity_poly.pdbx_strand_id
1 'polypeptide(L)'
;MASDFQGLVVFSFMFLYFSLSLSLSPLSGEALQCHNCVQATPGSGDCVETVETCPPELDACAKVTYPSPYENTFHKSCFKMMECSKLGVTKDLRVTCCSWDNCNL
;
A
#
# COMPACT_ATOMS: atom_id res chain seq x y z
N MET A 1 11.07 -56.87 6.42
CA MET A 1 10.37 -55.79 7.15
C MET A 1 11.28 -54.55 7.32
N ALA A 2 12.06 -54.19 6.29
CA ALA A 2 13.00 -53.05 6.35
C ALA A 2 12.60 -51.90 5.39
N SER A 3 11.66 -52.16 4.48
CA SER A 3 11.22 -51.23 3.44
C SER A 3 10.25 -50.16 3.94
N ASP A 4 9.55 -50.42 5.05
CA ASP A 4 8.52 -49.56 5.63
C ASP A 4 9.14 -48.41 6.47
N PHE A 5 10.17 -48.74 7.25
CA PHE A 5 10.91 -47.78 8.07
C PHE A 5 11.60 -46.72 7.22
N GLN A 6 12.22 -47.15 6.12
CA GLN A 6 12.95 -46.28 5.19
C GLN A 6 12.02 -45.36 4.38
N GLY A 7 10.79 -45.81 4.10
CA GLY A 7 9.76 -44.94 3.53
C GLY A 7 9.34 -43.86 4.52
N LEU A 8 9.06 -44.24 5.76
CA LEU A 8 8.61 -43.32 6.81
C LEU A 8 9.61 -42.19 7.08
N VAL A 9 10.92 -42.49 7.19
CA VAL A 9 11.92 -41.42 7.36
C VAL A 9 11.95 -40.48 6.17
N VAL A 10 11.91 -41.00 4.94
CA VAL A 10 11.93 -40.15 3.72
C VAL A 10 10.70 -39.24 3.66
N PHE A 11 9.51 -39.76 4.01
CA PHE A 11 8.30 -38.95 4.13
C PHE A 11 8.47 -37.85 5.19
N SER A 12 8.96 -38.18 6.39
CA SER A 12 9.18 -37.19 7.46
C SER A 12 10.15 -36.08 7.04
N PHE A 13 11.26 -36.41 6.37
CA PHE A 13 12.21 -35.39 5.89
C PHE A 13 11.62 -34.50 4.79
N MET A 14 10.80 -35.06 3.89
CA MET A 14 10.10 -34.29 2.85
C MET A 14 9.10 -33.29 3.45
N PHE A 15 8.32 -33.70 4.45
CA PHE A 15 7.38 -32.80 5.14
C PHE A 15 8.09 -31.66 5.86
N LEU A 16 9.18 -31.95 6.58
CA LEU A 16 9.97 -30.93 7.28
C LEU A 16 10.57 -29.90 6.32
N TYR A 17 11.04 -30.35 5.15
CA TYR A 17 11.59 -29.46 4.12
C TYR A 17 10.52 -28.53 3.53
N PHE A 18 9.32 -29.05 3.25
CA PHE A 18 8.20 -28.26 2.72
C PHE A 18 7.69 -27.22 3.75
N SER A 19 7.60 -27.61 5.02
CA SER A 19 7.22 -26.68 6.09
C SER A 19 8.25 -25.58 6.31
N LEU A 20 9.55 -25.90 6.24
CA LEU A 20 10.62 -24.90 6.40
C LEU A 20 10.66 -23.91 5.23
N SER A 21 10.43 -24.38 4.00
CA SER A 21 10.42 -23.53 2.80
C SER A 21 9.21 -22.58 2.74
N LEU A 22 8.06 -22.97 3.29
CA LEU A 22 6.88 -22.08 3.37
C LEU A 22 7.04 -20.95 4.40
N SER A 23 7.85 -21.14 5.44
CA SER A 23 8.13 -20.12 6.46
C SER A 23 9.14 -19.05 6.01
N LEU A 24 9.82 -19.29 4.89
CA LEU A 24 10.89 -18.45 4.35
C LEU A 24 10.48 -17.72 3.07
N SER A 25 9.19 -17.53 2.83
CA SER A 25 8.74 -16.55 1.86
C SER A 25 8.94 -15.15 2.47
N PRO A 26 9.78 -14.28 1.88
CA PRO A 26 9.71 -12.87 2.23
C PRO A 26 8.27 -12.44 1.96
N LEU A 27 7.63 -11.81 2.95
CA LEU A 27 6.44 -11.01 2.73
C LEU A 27 6.86 -9.82 1.87
N SER A 28 7.09 -10.07 0.58
CA SER A 28 7.23 -9.03 -0.42
C SER A 28 5.83 -8.46 -0.65
N GLY A 29 5.35 -7.68 0.32
CA GLY A 29 4.40 -6.64 0.00
C GLY A 29 5.13 -5.76 -1.01
N GLU A 30 4.71 -5.80 -2.26
CA GLU A 30 5.18 -4.83 -3.25
C GLU A 30 4.97 -3.46 -2.63
N ALA A 31 6.05 -2.71 -2.47
CA ALA A 31 5.97 -1.43 -1.80
C ALA A 31 5.23 -0.47 -2.72
N LEU A 32 3.96 -0.21 -2.41
CA LEU A 32 3.03 0.61 -3.19
C LEU A 32 3.68 1.95 -3.54
N GLN A 33 3.59 2.37 -4.80
CA GLN A 33 4.14 3.65 -5.25
C GLN A 33 3.00 4.66 -5.46
N CYS A 34 3.09 5.83 -4.83
CA CYS A 34 2.06 6.85 -4.92
C CYS A 34 2.67 8.20 -5.31
N HIS A 35 1.86 9.05 -5.93
CA HIS A 35 2.22 10.45 -6.12
C HIS A 35 2.15 11.19 -4.79
N ASN A 36 3.19 11.94 -4.48
CA ASN A 36 3.28 12.85 -3.35
C ASN A 36 3.37 14.29 -3.85
N CYS A 37 2.40 15.10 -3.41
CA CYS A 37 2.28 16.49 -3.80
C CYS A 37 1.43 17.22 -2.75
N VAL A 38 1.98 18.28 -2.15
CA VAL A 38 1.25 19.11 -1.18
C VAL A 38 1.19 20.54 -1.71
N GLN A 39 0.03 20.97 -2.19
CA GLN A 39 -0.17 22.35 -2.61
C GLN A 39 -0.74 23.17 -1.45
N ALA A 40 0.15 23.81 -0.69
CA ALA A 40 -0.20 24.54 0.52
C ALA A 40 -0.77 25.95 0.27
N THR A 41 -0.55 26.53 -0.92
CA THR A 41 -0.98 27.91 -1.23
C THR A 41 -1.82 27.95 -2.51
N PRO A 42 -3.07 28.45 -2.45
CA PRO A 42 -3.86 28.66 -3.66
C PRO A 42 -3.17 29.68 -4.56
N GLY A 43 -2.90 29.30 -5.82
CA GLY A 43 -2.30 30.17 -6.83
C GLY A 43 -0.76 30.25 -6.84
N SER A 44 -0.05 29.61 -5.90
CA SER A 44 1.38 29.32 -6.11
C SER A 44 1.46 28.06 -6.97
N GLY A 45 2.23 28.13 -8.06
CA GLY A 45 2.32 27.11 -9.10
C GLY A 45 2.42 25.66 -8.59
N ASP A 46 2.03 24.75 -9.48
CA ASP A 46 1.92 23.31 -9.26
C ASP A 46 2.96 22.78 -8.27
N CYS A 47 2.50 22.09 -7.23
CA CYS A 47 3.43 21.34 -6.38
C CYS A 47 4.21 20.38 -7.28
N VAL A 48 5.52 20.23 -7.02
CA VAL A 48 6.33 19.30 -7.80
C VAL A 48 5.88 17.90 -7.45
N GLU A 49 5.16 17.27 -8.37
CA GLU A 49 4.66 15.92 -8.20
C GLU A 49 5.86 14.95 -8.17
N THR A 50 6.04 14.30 -7.04
CA THR A 50 7.07 13.29 -6.83
C THR A 50 6.43 11.92 -6.64
N VAL A 51 7.16 10.85 -6.89
CA VAL A 51 6.70 9.49 -6.58
C VAL A 51 7.38 9.05 -5.30
N GLU A 52 6.60 8.65 -4.32
CA GLU A 52 7.08 8.08 -3.06
C GLU A 52 6.74 6.59 -2.98
N THR A 53 7.64 5.83 -2.36
CA THR A 53 7.38 4.43 -2.01
C THR A 53 6.73 4.38 -0.63
N CYS A 54 5.52 3.84 -0.54
CA CYS A 54 4.78 3.76 0.70
C CYS A 54 5.44 2.79 1.69
N PRO A 55 5.48 3.14 2.98
CA PRO A 55 5.84 2.19 4.03
C PRO A 55 4.79 1.08 4.11
N PRO A 56 5.14 -0.11 4.65
CA PRO A 56 4.27 -1.29 4.66
C PRO A 56 2.96 -1.10 5.44
N GLU A 57 2.87 -0.07 6.27
CA GLU A 57 1.67 0.27 7.04
C GLU A 57 0.62 1.06 6.24
N LEU A 58 1.01 1.61 5.09
CA LEU A 58 0.20 2.44 4.21
C LEU A 58 -0.09 1.67 2.92
N ASP A 59 -1.33 1.24 2.76
CA ASP A 59 -1.82 0.34 1.71
C ASP A 59 -2.72 1.03 0.68
N ALA A 60 -2.70 2.36 0.64
CA ALA A 60 -3.47 3.15 -0.32
C ALA A 60 -2.73 4.42 -0.75
N CYS A 61 -3.01 4.90 -1.96
CA CYS A 61 -2.74 6.28 -2.34
C CYS A 61 -3.99 7.13 -2.13
N ALA A 62 -3.82 8.34 -1.61
CA ALA A 62 -4.89 9.31 -1.44
C ALA A 62 -4.66 10.53 -2.34
N LYS A 63 -5.76 11.12 -2.81
CA LYS A 63 -5.83 12.48 -3.36
C LYS A 63 -6.98 13.21 -2.68
N VAL A 64 -6.64 14.22 -1.88
CA VAL A 64 -7.59 15.06 -1.16
C VAL A 64 -7.63 16.42 -1.85
N THR A 65 -8.81 16.85 -2.25
CA THR A 65 -9.07 18.19 -2.77
C THR A 65 -9.94 18.95 -1.79
N TYR A 66 -9.52 20.17 -1.46
CA TYR A 66 -10.23 21.01 -0.50
C TYR A 66 -11.34 21.82 -1.17
N PRO A 67 -12.43 22.11 -0.44
CA PRO A 67 -13.52 22.92 -0.93
C PRO A 67 -13.16 24.41 -0.95
N SER A 68 -14.06 25.21 -1.54
CA SER A 68 -14.04 26.67 -1.45
C SER A 68 -13.85 27.16 -0.01
N PRO A 69 -13.05 28.22 0.26
CA PRO A 69 -12.38 29.12 -0.69
C PRO A 69 -10.99 28.66 -1.17
N TYR A 70 -10.55 27.45 -0.78
CA TYR A 70 -9.24 26.91 -1.12
C TYR A 70 -9.29 26.06 -2.40
N GLU A 71 -10.16 26.44 -3.33
CA GLU A 71 -10.27 25.79 -4.63
C GLU A 71 -8.88 25.81 -5.27
N ASN A 72 -8.44 24.67 -5.80
CA ASN A 72 -7.07 24.41 -6.28
C ASN A 72 -6.01 24.15 -5.21
N THR A 73 -6.39 23.79 -3.98
CA THR A 73 -5.47 23.12 -3.04
C THR A 73 -5.75 21.64 -3.04
N PHE A 74 -4.69 20.83 -3.13
CA PHE A 74 -4.78 19.40 -3.06
C PHE A 74 -3.58 18.78 -2.33
N HIS A 75 -3.82 17.59 -1.79
CA HIS A 75 -2.83 16.78 -1.11
C HIS A 75 -2.86 15.36 -1.67
N LYS A 76 -1.74 14.92 -2.24
CA LYS A 76 -1.49 13.55 -2.70
C LYS A 76 -0.44 12.93 -1.80
N SER A 77 -0.67 11.73 -1.29
CA SER A 77 0.29 10.99 -0.44
C SER A 77 -0.12 9.53 -0.25
N CYS A 78 0.79 8.73 0.30
CA CYS A 78 0.47 7.43 0.88
C CYS A 78 -0.46 7.55 2.09
N PHE A 79 -1.43 6.64 2.19
CA PHE A 79 -2.43 6.59 3.24
C PHE A 79 -2.75 5.15 3.62
N LYS A 80 -3.37 4.98 4.79
CA LYS A 80 -4.00 3.72 5.16
C LYS A 80 -5.40 3.69 4.55
N MET A 81 -5.79 2.61 3.88
CA MET A 81 -7.06 2.50 3.17
C MET A 81 -8.27 2.82 4.07
N MET A 82 -8.24 2.34 5.32
CA MET A 82 -9.28 2.64 6.30
C MET A 82 -9.37 4.14 6.63
N GLU A 83 -8.23 4.81 6.80
CA GLU A 83 -8.19 6.25 7.11
C GLU A 83 -8.60 7.09 5.90
N CYS A 84 -8.15 6.68 4.70
CA CYS A 84 -8.57 7.32 3.45
C CYS A 84 -10.09 7.21 3.25
N SER A 85 -10.67 6.04 3.53
CA SER A 85 -12.12 5.82 3.44
C SER A 85 -12.90 6.68 4.44
N LYS A 86 -12.37 6.87 5.66
CA LYS A 86 -12.95 7.79 6.66
C LYS A 86 -12.87 9.24 6.21
N LEU A 87 -11.77 9.65 5.60
CA LEU A 87 -11.63 11.00 5.04
C LEU A 87 -12.63 11.21 3.89
N GLY A 88 -12.86 10.21 3.05
CA GLY A 88 -13.81 10.29 1.93
C GLY A 88 -15.28 10.43 2.32
N VAL A 89 -15.66 10.15 3.57
CA VAL A 89 -17.01 10.41 4.08
C VAL A 89 -17.15 11.75 4.81
N THR A 90 -16.05 12.50 4.95
CA THR A 90 -16.06 13.82 5.60
C THR A 90 -16.77 14.81 4.68
N LYS A 91 -17.74 15.54 5.24
CA LYS A 91 -18.43 16.60 4.49
C LYS A 91 -17.43 17.65 4.01
N ASP A 92 -17.67 18.14 2.80
CA ASP A 92 -16.91 19.21 2.16
C ASP A 92 -15.52 18.81 1.62
N LEU A 93 -14.99 17.61 1.89
CA LEU A 93 -13.76 17.11 1.26
C LEU A 93 -14.06 16.23 0.04
N ARG A 94 -13.29 16.40 -1.03
CA ARG A 94 -13.30 15.46 -2.16
C ARG A 94 -12.05 14.58 -2.09
N VAL A 95 -12.24 13.33 -1.67
CA VAL A 95 -11.13 12.38 -1.47
C VAL A 95 -11.25 11.23 -2.46
N THR A 96 -10.14 10.85 -3.08
CA THR A 96 -10.01 9.66 -3.93
C THR A 96 -8.96 8.74 -3.32
N CYS A 97 -9.34 7.47 -3.11
CA CYS A 97 -8.52 6.43 -2.50
C CYS A 97 -8.37 5.26 -3.48
N CYS A 98 -7.18 4.70 -3.60
CA CYS A 98 -6.89 3.58 -4.49
C CYS A 98 -5.67 2.81 -3.97
N SER A 99 -5.50 1.54 -4.38
CA SER A 99 -4.48 0.62 -3.81
C SER A 99 -3.58 0.00 -4.87
N TRP A 100 -3.33 0.71 -5.96
CA TRP A 100 -2.41 0.29 -7.02
C TRP A 100 -1.44 1.42 -7.35
N ASP A 101 -0.31 1.09 -7.95
CA ASP A 101 0.76 2.06 -8.19
C ASP A 101 0.29 3.25 -9.05
N ASN A 102 0.72 4.45 -8.65
CA ASN A 102 0.51 5.73 -9.34
C ASN A 102 -0.97 6.04 -9.64
N CYS A 103 -1.87 5.57 -8.78
CA CYS A 103 -3.31 5.68 -9.00
C CYS A 103 -3.91 7.05 -8.64
N ASN A 104 -3.18 7.88 -7.89
CA ASN A 104 -3.65 9.15 -7.33
C ASN A 104 -3.23 10.39 -8.16
N LEU A 105 -3.27 10.26 -9.49
CA LEU A 105 -3.09 11.37 -10.44
C LEU A 105 -4.13 12.49 -10.25
#